data_AF-A0A2V9VBR5-F1
#
_entry.id   AF-A0A2V9VBR5-F1
#
_cell.length_a   1.000
_cell.length_b   1.000
_cell.length_c   1.000
_cell.angle_alpha   90.00
_cell.angle_beta   90.00
_cell.angle_gamma   90.00
#
_symmetry.space_group_name_H-M   'P 1'
#
loop_
_entity.id
_entity.type
_entity.pdbx_description
1 polymer ?
#
loop_
_entity_poly.entity_id
_entity_poly.type
_entity_poly.pdbx_seq_one_letter_code
_entity_poly.pdbx_strand_id
1 'polypeptide(L)' 'ANGRFGPDLTHLMSRDTIAAGAAPNTSENLRLWIRTPNALKPGSLMPAMQLTDSELDALTAYLETLR' A
#
# COMPACT_ATOMS: atom_id res chain seq x y z
N ALA A 1 3.17 -5.54 -13.76
CA ALA A 1 2.72 -6.81 -13.14
C ALA A 1 1.37 -7.27 -13.71
N ASN A 2 1.12 -8.59 -13.83
CA ASN A 2 -0.17 -9.16 -14.31
C ASN A 2 -1.07 -9.62 -13.14
N GLY A 3 -1.23 -8.79 -12.10
CA GLY A 3 -2.07 -9.13 -10.94
C GLY A 3 -3.54 -9.29 -11.35
N ARG A 4 -4.17 -10.44 -11.06
CA ARG A 4 -5.58 -10.70 -11.39
C ARG A 4 -6.56 -10.16 -10.34
N PHE A 5 -6.09 -9.99 -9.10
CA PHE A 5 -6.89 -9.56 -7.95
C PHE A 5 -6.47 -8.19 -7.38
N GLY A 6 -5.23 -7.78 -7.61
CA GLY A 6 -4.68 -6.51 -7.13
C GLY A 6 -4.11 -5.68 -8.27
N PRO A 7 -3.93 -4.36 -8.05
CA PRO A 7 -3.36 -3.48 -9.06
C PRO A 7 -1.88 -3.82 -9.32
N ASP A 8 -1.38 -3.37 -10.46
CA ASP A 8 0.06 -3.32 -10.67
C ASP A 8 0.72 -2.41 -9.62
N LEU A 9 1.89 -2.78 -9.13
CA LEU A 9 2.68 -2.00 -8.17
C LEU A 9 4.03 -1.55 -8.74
N THR A 10 4.38 -1.91 -9.99
CA THR A 10 5.70 -1.62 -10.59
C THR A 10 6.09 -0.14 -10.51
N HIS A 11 5.12 0.77 -10.64
CA HIS A 11 5.31 2.23 -10.56
C HIS A 11 4.51 2.85 -9.40
N LEU A 12 4.42 2.14 -8.26
CA LEU A 12 3.58 2.55 -7.14
C LEU A 12 3.87 3.97 -6.67
N MET A 13 5.14 4.32 -6.48
CA MET A 13 5.58 5.62 -5.94
C MET A 13 5.66 6.75 -6.98
N SER A 14 5.39 6.46 -8.24
CA SER A 14 5.18 7.49 -9.26
C SER A 14 3.73 8.01 -9.29
N ARG A 15 2.85 7.47 -8.42
CA ARG A 15 1.45 7.88 -8.31
C ARG A 15 1.27 8.96 -7.25
N ASP A 16 0.35 9.89 -7.51
CA ASP A 16 -0.02 10.93 -6.53
C ASP A 16 -0.81 10.37 -5.34
N THR A 17 -1.56 9.28 -5.54
CA THR A 17 -2.50 8.72 -4.55
C THR A 17 -2.38 7.20 -4.42
N ILE A 18 -2.83 6.69 -3.28
CA ILE A 18 -2.93 5.27 -2.96
C ILE A 18 -4.38 4.88 -2.63
N ALA A 19 -4.64 3.58 -2.44
CA ALA A 19 -5.96 3.04 -2.09
C ALA A 19 -7.06 3.40 -3.09
N ALA A 20 -6.73 3.44 -4.40
CA ALA A 20 -7.60 3.91 -5.47
C ALA A 20 -8.11 5.34 -5.26
N GLY A 21 -7.22 6.25 -4.87
CA GLY A 21 -7.51 7.69 -4.74
C GLY A 21 -7.97 8.13 -3.35
N ALA A 22 -8.04 7.23 -2.36
CA ALA A 22 -8.55 7.56 -1.03
C ALA A 22 -7.58 8.41 -0.19
N ALA A 23 -6.28 8.38 -0.49
CA ALA A 23 -5.26 9.14 0.24
C ALA A 23 -4.06 9.53 -0.65
N PRO A 24 -3.33 10.61 -0.32
CA PRO A 24 -2.04 10.92 -0.95
C PRO A 24 -1.03 9.77 -0.76
N ASN A 25 -0.20 9.52 -1.76
CA ASN A 25 0.78 8.44 -1.74
C ASN A 25 2.07 8.84 -1.00
N THR A 26 1.97 9.01 0.31
CA THR A 26 3.10 9.28 1.21
C THR A 26 3.57 8.00 1.88
N SER A 27 4.81 7.98 2.37
CA SER A 27 5.36 6.88 3.18
C SER A 27 4.46 6.47 4.34
N GLU A 28 3.93 7.46 5.07
CA GLU A 28 3.01 7.24 6.18
C GLU A 28 1.70 6.57 5.74
N ASN A 29 1.08 7.07 4.66
CA ASN A 29 -0.16 6.51 4.14
C ASN A 29 0.05 5.14 3.51
N LEU A 30 1.18 4.89 2.85
CA LEU A 30 1.54 3.58 2.33
C LEU A 30 1.67 2.56 3.47
N ARG A 31 2.37 2.94 4.54
CA ARG A 31 2.55 2.09 5.72
C ARG A 31 1.21 1.81 6.42
N LEU A 32 0.36 2.83 6.58
CA LEU A 32 -0.99 2.70 7.14
C LEU A 32 -1.88 1.82 6.25
N TRP A 33 -1.81 1.99 4.93
CA TRP A 33 -2.56 1.19 3.96
C TRP A 33 -2.26 -0.30 4.09
N ILE A 34 -0.99 -0.68 4.25
CA ILE A 34 -0.60 -2.09 4.41
C ILE A 34 -1.05 -2.64 5.78
N ARG A 35 -0.92 -1.85 6.85
CA ARG A 35 -1.30 -2.27 8.21
C ARG A 35 -2.80 -2.41 8.37
N THR A 36 -3.57 -1.42 7.91
CA THR A 36 -5.00 -1.32 8.17
C THR A 36 -5.71 -0.68 6.96
N PRO A 37 -5.87 -1.41 5.85
CA PRO A 37 -6.47 -0.88 4.62
C PRO A 37 -7.83 -0.22 4.83
N ASN A 38 -8.68 -0.82 5.68
CA ASN A 38 -10.02 -0.30 5.98
C ASN A 38 -10.03 1.06 6.67
N ALA A 39 -8.93 1.50 7.31
CA ALA A 39 -8.83 2.83 7.90
C ALA A 39 -8.77 3.94 6.85
N LEU A 40 -8.15 3.67 5.68
CA LEU A 40 -8.08 4.61 4.57
C LEU A 40 -9.24 4.42 3.58
N LYS A 41 -9.64 3.16 3.33
CA LYS A 41 -10.74 2.84 2.44
C LYS A 41 -11.66 1.80 3.08
N PRO A 42 -12.75 2.23 3.74
CA PRO A 42 -13.75 1.33 4.27
C PRO A 42 -14.30 0.40 3.18
N GLY A 43 -14.37 -0.90 3.47
CA GLY A 43 -14.78 -1.93 2.50
C GLY A 43 -13.68 -2.36 1.54
N SER A 44 -12.41 -2.05 1.84
CA SER A 44 -11.27 -2.54 1.07
C SER A 44 -11.23 -4.07 1.08
N LEU A 45 -11.00 -4.65 -0.10
CA LEU A 45 -10.77 -6.10 -0.26
C LEU A 45 -9.31 -6.49 0.00
N MET A 46 -8.40 -5.52 0.16
CA MET A 46 -7.06 -5.80 0.66
C MET A 46 -7.17 -6.13 2.15
N PRO A 47 -6.73 -7.32 2.60
CA PRO A 47 -6.73 -7.67 4.01
C PRO A 47 -5.59 -6.95 4.75
N ALA A 48 -5.74 -6.76 6.05
CA ALA A 48 -4.61 -6.43 6.91
C ALA A 48 -3.66 -7.63 6.95
N MET A 49 -2.41 -7.44 6.51
CA MET A 49 -1.45 -8.53 6.29
C MET A 49 -0.87 -9.12 7.59
N GLN A 50 -1.27 -8.61 8.76
CA GLN A 50 -0.84 -9.07 10.09
C GLN A 50 0.70 -9.17 10.25
N LEU A 51 1.41 -8.25 9.61
CA LEU A 51 2.87 -8.15 9.68
C LEU A 51 3.31 -7.61 11.04
N THR A 52 4.46 -8.07 11.51
CA THR A 52 5.20 -7.41 12.59
C THR A 52 5.67 -6.02 12.14
N ASP A 53 6.09 -5.19 13.09
CA ASP A 53 6.52 -3.82 12.77
C ASP A 53 7.77 -3.81 11.88
N SER A 54 8.73 -4.71 12.12
CA SER A 54 9.96 -4.83 11.32
C SER A 54 9.69 -5.32 9.89
N GLU A 55 8.80 -6.30 9.71
CA GLU A 55 8.38 -6.77 8.38
C GLU A 55 7.67 -5.67 7.60
N LEU A 56 6.81 -4.90 8.29
CA LEU A 56 6.09 -3.80 7.68
C LEU A 56 7.02 -2.65 7.29
N ASP A 57 8.02 -2.33 8.10
CA ASP A 57 9.03 -1.33 7.76
C ASP A 57 9.86 -1.78 6.56
N ALA A 58 10.33 -3.04 6.54
CA ALA A 58 11.09 -3.59 5.42
C ALA A 58 10.27 -3.62 4.12
N LEU A 59 9.00 -4.03 4.19
CA LEU A 59 8.10 -4.05 3.04
C LEU A 59 7.81 -2.64 2.53
N THR A 60 7.55 -1.69 3.42
CA THR A 60 7.30 -0.29 3.05
C THR A 60 8.53 0.29 2.36
N ALA A 61 9.72 0.08 2.90
CA ALA A 61 10.97 0.55 2.30
C ALA A 61 11.20 -0.01 0.90
N TYR A 62 10.89 -1.30 0.67
CA TYR A 62 10.95 -1.88 -0.68
C TYR A 62 9.95 -1.23 -1.63
N LEU A 63 8.68 -1.11 -1.22
CA LEU A 63 7.61 -0.53 -2.03
C LEU A 63 7.88 0.94 -2.38
N GLU A 64 8.56 1.68 -1.50
CA GLU A 64 8.98 3.06 -1.72
C GLU A 64 9.99 3.22 -2.88
N THR A 65 10.68 2.14 -3.26
CA THR A 65 11.62 2.16 -4.39
C THR A 65 10.96 1.99 -5.76
N LEU A 66 9.68 1.59 -5.80
CA LEU A 66 8.97 1.24 -7.03
C LEU A 66 8.45 2.49 -7.75
N ARG A 67 9.25 3.03 -8.67
CA ARG A 67 8.93 4.23 -9.47
C ARG A 67 8.62 3.90 -10.92
#